data_AF-A0AAQ3R8H7-F1
#
_entry.id   AF-A0AAQ3R8H7-F1
#
_cell.length_a   1.000
_cell.length_b   1.000
_cell.length_c   1.000
_cell.angle_alpha   90.00
_cell.angle_beta   90.00
_cell.angle_gamma   90.00
#
_symmetry.space_group_name_H-M   'P 1'
#
loop_
_entity.id
_entity.type
_entity.pdbx_description
1 polymer ?
#
loop_
_entity_poly.entity_id
_entity_poly.type
_entity_poly.pdbx_seq_one_letter_code
_entity_poly.pdbx_strand_id
1 'polypeptide(L)'
;MSSDLKTLESQIMQIQLQVQQQASVQLQQSEMRKELEDRDNEPTIDMRDKNTMNALVNAHLEKARVYESMTRRLQEEVAGPPSNDSRESRSDSNKAVVAAPEETKKDLESGSDDTTCNMTTTISNELCIPIVELPSDITSWKPFGVIQMGASKYAAPKEHTETFSWEFLQLTLGGKQWCSGFYWTTEHPHLPGRSYWLLEGEYEPFAPQKPGQHGAKMTAVFNTSSEDDDPSLKDFMNSPVFICAKGQDEYRYFGTYSQTRYSDRIGYDTLSTAVPEHVLRYWAEQLADKKRPSWVTKELRDHFWPQPKYDGPIPVSHRVESNEDGISADKKVLKALRAHAQVLQEWEEDSLLKVGLLTEDTIMAAFQTPDLDTEPGLRLWWEYLECTGYDSKLYDALTKTKKASHLSTMTAAANNDSTGVTQESNIANKPLNVKKEGKVASRGQKTPTPSPVPVPSKNTGDLELARQMHDTSTKSLPPKRLPPHARK
;
A
#
# COMPACT_ATOMS: atom_id res chain seq x y z
N MET A 1 -58.60 19.20 -52.58
CA MET A 1 -59.22 18.24 -51.63
C MET A 1 -58.27 17.14 -51.18
N SER A 2 -57.68 16.30 -52.05
CA SER A 2 -56.74 15.25 -51.57
C SER A 2 -55.35 15.79 -51.16
N SER A 3 -54.88 16.90 -51.77
CA SER A 3 -53.65 17.58 -51.38
C SER A 3 -53.74 18.21 -49.99
N ASP A 4 -54.87 18.85 -49.71
CA ASP A 4 -55.07 19.66 -48.50
C ASP A 4 -55.17 18.77 -47.26
N LEU A 5 -55.71 17.54 -47.42
CA LEU A 5 -55.75 16.53 -46.37
C LEU A 5 -54.35 16.06 -45.96
N LYS A 6 -53.47 15.79 -46.93
CA LYS A 6 -52.08 15.37 -46.66
C LYS A 6 -51.26 16.47 -46.00
N THR A 7 -51.50 17.73 -46.38
CA THR A 7 -50.87 18.87 -45.72
C THR A 7 -51.34 19.00 -44.28
N LEU A 8 -52.63 18.79 -44.01
CA LEU A 8 -53.18 18.84 -42.66
C LEU A 8 -52.65 17.69 -41.78
N GLU A 9 -52.56 16.47 -42.31
CA GLU A 9 -51.98 15.31 -41.60
C GLU A 9 -50.51 15.55 -41.24
N SER A 10 -49.72 16.11 -42.17
CA SER A 10 -48.32 16.48 -41.91
C SER A 10 -48.20 17.55 -40.81
N GLN A 11 -49.07 18.57 -40.84
CA GLN A 11 -49.10 19.60 -39.79
C GLN A 11 -49.49 19.05 -38.42
N ILE A 12 -50.47 18.14 -38.35
CA ILE A 12 -50.87 17.48 -37.11
C ILE A 12 -49.70 16.67 -36.54
N MET A 13 -48.99 15.92 -37.39
CA MET A 13 -47.86 15.10 -36.96
C MET A 13 -46.69 15.97 -36.45
N GLN A 14 -46.46 17.12 -37.09
CA GLN A 14 -45.43 18.07 -36.67
C GLN A 14 -45.79 18.73 -35.32
N ILE A 15 -47.06 19.10 -35.11
CA ILE A 15 -47.54 19.64 -33.84
C ILE A 15 -47.40 18.60 -32.72
N GLN A 16 -47.76 17.34 -32.99
CA GLN A 16 -47.61 16.25 -32.01
C GLN A 16 -46.15 16.05 -31.60
N LEU A 17 -45.22 16.08 -32.55
CA LEU A 17 -43.80 16.00 -32.27
C LEU A 17 -43.31 17.17 -31.40
N GLN A 18 -43.77 18.38 -31.70
CA GLN A 18 -43.40 19.57 -30.93
C GLN A 18 -43.94 19.53 -29.50
N VAL A 19 -45.17 19.04 -29.29
CA VAL A 19 -45.75 18.84 -27.96
C VAL A 19 -44.95 17.79 -27.17
N GLN A 20 -44.54 16.70 -27.81
CA GLN A 20 -43.73 15.66 -27.17
C GLN A 20 -42.35 16.20 -26.75
N GLN A 21 -41.73 17.02 -27.59
CA GLN A 21 -40.45 17.68 -27.26
C GLN A 21 -40.62 18.65 -26.07
N GLN A 22 -41.69 19.44 -26.03
CA GLN A 22 -41.96 20.33 -24.90
C GLN A 22 -42.21 19.57 -23.59
N ALA A 23 -42.94 18.46 -23.64
CA ALA A 23 -43.17 17.61 -22.47
C ALA A 23 -41.86 17.02 -21.92
N SER A 24 -40.94 16.61 -22.80
CA SER A 24 -39.62 16.12 -22.40
C SER A 24 -38.78 17.18 -21.72
N VAL A 25 -38.83 18.44 -22.20
CA VAL A 25 -38.11 19.56 -21.58
C VAL A 25 -38.68 19.89 -20.20
N GLN A 26 -40.02 19.88 -20.05
CA GLN A 26 -40.65 20.10 -18.75
C GLN A 26 -40.31 19.01 -17.74
N LEU A 27 -40.22 17.75 -18.18
CA LEU A 27 -39.81 16.64 -17.32
C LEU A 27 -38.37 16.84 -16.82
N GLN A 28 -37.43 17.14 -17.72
CA GLN A 28 -36.04 17.43 -17.35
C GLN A 28 -35.91 18.61 -16.39
N GLN A 29 -36.70 19.67 -16.59
CA GLN A 29 -36.73 20.81 -15.66
C GLN A 29 -37.25 20.43 -14.28
N SER A 30 -38.26 19.56 -14.21
CA SER A 30 -38.82 19.09 -12.94
C SER A 30 -37.84 18.18 -12.18
N GLU A 31 -37.09 17.32 -12.88
CA GLU A 31 -36.06 16.46 -12.31
C GLU A 31 -34.90 17.28 -11.76
N MET A 32 -34.41 18.26 -12.52
CA MET A 32 -33.34 19.16 -12.09
C MET A 32 -33.73 19.98 -10.86
N ARG A 33 -35.00 20.41 -10.78
CA ARG A 33 -35.52 21.13 -9.61
C ARG A 33 -35.58 20.24 -8.38
N LYS A 34 -35.99 18.98 -8.54
CA LYS A 34 -36.02 17.99 -7.46
C LYS A 34 -34.61 17.68 -6.95
N GLU A 35 -33.64 17.54 -7.84
CA GLU A 35 -32.23 17.32 -7.49
C GLU A 35 -31.63 18.51 -6.71
N LEU A 36 -32.04 19.74 -7.02
CA LEU A 36 -31.65 20.92 -6.25
C LEU A 36 -32.29 20.95 -4.85
N GLU A 37 -33.57 20.60 -4.73
CA GLU A 37 -34.26 20.53 -3.42
C GLU A 37 -33.70 19.40 -2.53
N ASP A 38 -33.28 18.28 -3.12
CA ASP A 38 -32.61 17.18 -2.40
C ASP A 38 -31.18 17.57 -1.96
N ARG A 39 -30.49 18.44 -2.72
CA ARG A 39 -29.14 18.94 -2.38
C ARG A 39 -29.10 19.84 -1.14
N ASP A 40 -30.17 20.60 -0.88
CA ASP A 40 -30.25 21.51 0.26
C ASP A 40 -30.62 20.78 1.58
N ASN A 41 -31.04 19.51 1.50
CA ASN A 41 -31.43 18.69 2.66
C ASN A 41 -30.40 17.61 3.06
N GLU A 42 -29.29 17.44 2.33
CA GLU A 42 -28.22 16.51 2.75
C GLU A 42 -27.38 17.10 3.91
N PRO A 43 -27.12 16.33 4.98
CA PRO A 43 -26.16 16.74 6.00
C PRO A 43 -24.80 16.99 5.34
N THR A 44 -24.14 18.07 5.73
CA THR A 44 -22.93 18.60 5.08
C THR A 44 -21.77 17.59 5.18
N ILE A 45 -21.70 16.69 4.20
CA ILE A 45 -20.56 15.82 3.93
C ILE A 45 -19.51 16.66 3.20
N ASP A 46 -18.26 16.56 3.64
CA ASP A 46 -17.12 17.36 3.18
C ASP A 46 -17.04 17.37 1.63
N MET A 47 -17.16 18.57 1.04
CA MET A 47 -17.17 18.78 -0.41
C MET A 47 -15.89 18.28 -1.12
N ARG A 48 -14.82 17.99 -0.37
CA ARG A 48 -13.61 17.36 -0.93
C ARG A 48 -13.83 15.93 -1.42
N ASP A 49 -14.69 15.14 -0.78
CA ASP A 49 -14.89 13.74 -1.18
C ASP A 49 -15.77 13.62 -2.44
N LYS A 50 -16.75 14.52 -2.60
CA LYS A 50 -17.65 14.53 -3.77
C LYS A 50 -16.91 14.89 -5.06
N ASN A 51 -15.95 15.82 -5.00
CA ASN A 51 -15.11 16.17 -6.15
C ASN A 51 -14.13 15.04 -6.52
N THR A 52 -13.61 14.33 -5.52
CA THR A 52 -12.72 13.18 -5.74
C THR A 52 -13.49 12.00 -6.36
N MET A 53 -14.70 11.72 -5.89
CA MET A 53 -15.60 10.72 -6.50
C MET A 53 -15.98 11.07 -7.94
N ASN A 54 -16.36 12.32 -8.21
CA ASN A 54 -16.69 12.76 -9.58
C ASN A 54 -15.48 12.69 -10.51
N ALA A 55 -14.27 13.01 -10.02
CA ALA A 55 -13.04 12.84 -10.79
C ALA A 55 -12.76 11.37 -11.12
N LEU A 56 -12.99 10.47 -10.16
CA LEU A 56 -12.79 9.02 -10.32
C LEU A 56 -13.80 8.40 -11.28
N VAL A 57 -15.07 8.80 -11.21
CA VAL A 57 -16.13 8.41 -12.17
C VAL A 57 -15.79 8.88 -13.58
N ASN A 58 -15.33 10.12 -13.73
CA ASN A 58 -14.91 10.65 -15.03
C ASN A 58 -13.68 9.92 -15.59
N ALA A 59 -12.70 9.58 -14.75
CA ALA A 59 -11.55 8.78 -15.15
C ALA A 59 -11.95 7.37 -15.63
N HIS A 60 -12.92 6.73 -14.97
CA HIS A 60 -13.46 5.45 -15.40
C HIS A 60 -14.25 5.53 -16.71
N LEU A 61 -15.06 6.57 -16.91
CA LEU A 61 -15.76 6.81 -18.17
C LEU A 61 -14.79 7.01 -19.34
N GLU A 62 -13.69 7.73 -19.11
CA GLU A 62 -12.69 7.95 -20.15
C GLU A 62 -11.93 6.66 -20.50
N LYS A 63 -11.60 5.84 -19.48
CA LYS A 63 -11.03 4.51 -19.70
C LYS A 63 -11.98 3.61 -20.50
N ALA A 64 -13.28 3.66 -20.22
CA ALA A 64 -14.29 2.92 -20.99
C ALA A 64 -14.36 3.38 -22.45
N ARG A 65 -14.31 4.69 -22.72
CA ARG A 65 -14.26 5.24 -24.08
C ARG A 65 -13.02 4.81 -24.85
N VAL A 66 -11.86 4.73 -24.19
CA VAL A 66 -10.62 4.23 -24.80
C VAL A 66 -10.78 2.76 -25.19
N TYR A 67 -11.37 1.93 -24.32
CA TYR A 67 -11.64 0.53 -24.66
C TYR A 67 -12.65 0.36 -25.79
N GLU A 68 -13.72 1.17 -25.83
CA GLU A 68 -14.67 1.17 -26.94
C GLU A 68 -14.01 1.57 -28.26
N SER A 69 -13.16 2.61 -28.24
CA SER A 69 -12.39 3.07 -29.41
C SER A 69 -11.42 2.00 -29.90
N MET A 70 -10.69 1.35 -29.00
CA MET A 70 -9.78 0.25 -29.32
C MET A 70 -10.55 -0.94 -29.92
N THR A 71 -11.69 -1.29 -29.34
CA THR A 71 -12.54 -2.38 -29.84
C THR A 71 -13.10 -2.05 -31.23
N ARG A 72 -13.48 -0.79 -31.48
CA ARG A 72 -13.92 -0.32 -32.80
C ARG A 72 -12.79 -0.40 -33.84
N ARG A 73 -11.58 0.01 -33.49
CA ARG A 73 -10.41 -0.12 -34.39
C ARG A 73 -10.12 -1.57 -34.74
N LEU A 74 -10.16 -2.47 -33.76
CA LEU A 74 -10.00 -3.90 -34.00
C LEU A 74 -11.11 -4.46 -34.90
N GLN A 75 -12.35 -3.99 -34.73
CA GLN A 75 -13.46 -4.36 -35.62
C GLN A 75 -13.27 -3.84 -37.05
N GLU A 76 -12.77 -2.62 -37.23
CA GLU A 76 -12.47 -2.03 -38.55
C GLU A 76 -11.28 -2.73 -39.23
N GLU A 77 -10.26 -3.13 -38.47
CA GLU A 77 -9.11 -3.88 -38.97
C GLU A 77 -9.51 -5.30 -39.41
N VAL A 78 -10.42 -5.93 -38.67
CA VAL A 78 -10.99 -7.25 -39.00
C VAL A 78 -11.97 -7.18 -40.18
N ALA A 79 -12.71 -6.08 -40.31
CA ALA A 79 -13.62 -5.88 -41.45
C ALA A 79 -12.88 -5.79 -42.79
N GLY A 80 -11.60 -5.42 -42.77
CA GLY A 80 -10.75 -5.26 -43.94
C GLY A 80 -11.23 -4.11 -44.86
N PRO A 81 -10.32 -3.43 -45.58
CA PRO A 81 -10.76 -2.52 -46.63
C PRO A 81 -11.52 -3.31 -47.71
N PRO A 82 -12.59 -2.74 -48.31
CA PRO A 82 -13.27 -3.38 -49.42
C PRO A 82 -12.25 -3.67 -50.53
N SER A 83 -12.07 -4.96 -50.80
CA SER A 83 -11.12 -5.51 -51.78
C SER A 83 -11.29 -4.83 -53.13
N ASN A 84 -10.34 -3.95 -53.49
CA ASN A 84 -10.13 -3.54 -54.87
C ASN A 84 -8.97 -4.38 -55.40
N ASP A 85 -9.35 -5.42 -56.11
CA ASP A 85 -8.48 -6.45 -56.66
C ASP A 85 -7.68 -5.86 -57.83
N SER A 86 -6.34 -5.84 -57.73
CA SER A 86 -5.40 -6.00 -58.86
C SER A 86 -3.94 -5.82 -58.44
N ARG A 87 -3.17 -6.88 -58.75
CA ARG A 87 -1.83 -6.88 -59.39
C ARG A 87 -0.54 -6.99 -58.56
N GLU A 88 0.14 -8.10 -58.88
CA GLU A 88 1.58 -8.26 -59.17
C GLU A 88 2.61 -8.18 -58.03
N SER A 89 2.85 -9.36 -57.45
CA SER A 89 4.15 -10.05 -57.38
C SER A 89 5.45 -9.23 -57.47
N ARG A 90 6.32 -9.38 -56.45
CA ARG A 90 7.73 -9.75 -56.67
C ARG A 90 8.44 -10.21 -55.39
N SER A 91 9.28 -11.21 -55.59
CA SER A 91 10.26 -11.84 -54.72
C SER A 91 11.35 -10.89 -54.24
N ASP A 92 11.92 -11.13 -53.05
CA ASP A 92 13.33 -11.53 -52.91
C ASP A 92 13.81 -11.65 -51.45
N SER A 93 14.28 -12.86 -51.11
CA SER A 93 15.61 -13.18 -50.61
C SER A 93 16.36 -12.19 -49.69
N ASN A 94 16.68 -12.63 -48.45
CA ASN A 94 18.04 -12.64 -47.86
C ASN A 94 17.98 -13.14 -46.40
N LYS A 95 18.55 -14.30 -46.05
CA LYS A 95 19.96 -14.63 -45.80
C LYS A 95 20.37 -14.38 -44.34
N ALA A 96 20.46 -15.49 -43.60
CA ALA A 96 20.99 -15.62 -42.25
C ALA A 96 22.51 -15.43 -42.18
N VAL A 97 23.02 -14.92 -41.05
CA VAL A 97 24.27 -15.31 -40.36
C VAL A 97 24.22 -14.66 -38.96
N VAL A 98 24.21 -15.46 -37.88
CA VAL A 98 24.63 -15.00 -36.54
C VAL A 98 25.47 -16.11 -35.91
N ALA A 99 26.73 -15.77 -35.63
CA ALA A 99 27.72 -16.59 -34.94
C ALA A 99 27.68 -16.31 -33.43
N ALA A 100 27.87 -17.37 -32.64
CA ALA A 100 28.06 -17.34 -31.19
C ALA A 100 29.50 -16.97 -30.81
N PRO A 101 29.75 -16.54 -29.56
CA PRO A 101 31.04 -16.79 -28.93
C PRO A 101 30.95 -17.52 -27.58
N GLU A 102 32.10 -18.11 -27.27
CA GLU A 102 32.45 -19.11 -26.28
C GLU A 102 32.36 -18.67 -24.80
N GLU A 103 32.13 -19.67 -23.95
CA GLU A 103 32.29 -19.62 -22.50
C GLU A 103 33.76 -19.81 -22.09
N THR A 104 34.26 -18.94 -21.21
CA THR A 104 35.56 -19.10 -20.55
C THR A 104 35.35 -19.33 -19.05
N LYS A 105 35.58 -20.57 -18.59
CA LYS A 105 35.67 -20.92 -17.17
C LYS A 105 37.05 -20.53 -16.62
N LYS A 106 37.08 -19.97 -15.41
CA LYS A 106 38.30 -19.87 -14.59
C LYS A 106 38.00 -20.35 -13.18
N ASP A 107 38.83 -21.30 -12.77
CA ASP A 107 38.99 -21.85 -11.43
C ASP A 107 39.55 -20.79 -10.45
N LEU A 108 39.15 -20.85 -9.18
CA LEU A 108 39.93 -20.26 -8.09
C LEU A 108 39.71 -21.01 -6.77
N GLU A 109 40.82 -21.17 -6.08
CA GLU A 109 41.15 -22.11 -5.01
C GLU A 109 40.54 -21.76 -3.64
N SER A 110 40.23 -22.79 -2.83
CA SER A 110 39.86 -22.67 -1.43
C SER A 110 41.09 -22.90 -0.53
N GLY A 111 41.45 -21.88 0.26
CA GLY A 111 42.43 -21.97 1.34
C GLY A 111 41.75 -21.90 2.71
N SER A 112 42.21 -22.77 3.60
CA SER A 112 41.78 -23.05 4.97
C SER A 112 42.13 -21.94 5.97
N ASP A 113 41.44 -21.89 7.12
CA ASP A 113 42.04 -22.29 8.41
C ASP A 113 41.10 -22.08 9.61
N ASP A 114 41.14 -23.09 10.49
CA ASP A 114 40.55 -23.19 11.83
C ASP A 114 41.14 -22.16 12.80
N THR A 115 40.34 -21.68 13.75
CA THR A 115 40.83 -21.31 15.09
C THR A 115 39.74 -21.42 16.16
N THR A 116 39.97 -22.32 17.11
CA THR A 116 39.16 -22.64 18.30
C THR A 116 39.55 -21.74 19.48
N CYS A 117 38.58 -21.26 20.27
CA CYS A 117 38.83 -20.64 21.58
C CYS A 117 37.92 -21.22 22.66
N ASN A 118 38.56 -21.79 23.69
CA ASN A 118 37.94 -22.33 24.90
C ASN A 118 37.67 -21.20 25.92
N MET A 119 36.52 -21.25 26.60
CA MET A 119 36.24 -20.47 27.82
C MET A 119 35.65 -21.41 28.87
N THR A 120 36.27 -21.42 30.06
CA THR A 120 35.78 -22.07 31.28
C THR A 120 35.56 -20.97 32.31
N THR A 121 34.35 -20.83 32.84
CA THR A 121 34.08 -19.92 33.97
C THR A 121 33.20 -20.57 35.02
N THR A 122 33.67 -20.40 36.25
CA THR A 122 33.26 -20.92 37.54
C THR A 122 31.91 -20.40 38.03
N ILE A 123 31.15 -21.30 38.68
CA ILE A 123 29.84 -21.09 39.31
C ILE A 123 30.01 -20.56 40.75
N SER A 124 29.16 -19.61 41.16
CA SER A 124 28.86 -19.36 42.58
C SER A 124 27.39 -18.93 42.72
N ASN A 125 26.68 -19.68 43.59
CA ASN A 125 25.28 -19.56 43.94
C ASN A 125 25.05 -18.49 45.01
N GLU A 126 23.92 -17.76 44.93
CA GLU A 126 23.04 -17.52 46.09
C GLU A 126 21.66 -16.95 45.67
N LEU A 127 20.63 -17.79 45.86
CA LEU A 127 19.21 -17.56 46.19
C LEU A 127 18.40 -16.45 45.47
N CYS A 128 17.63 -16.87 44.44
CA CYS A 128 16.59 -16.08 43.78
C CYS A 128 15.20 -16.74 43.92
N ILE A 129 14.18 -15.90 44.08
CA ILE A 129 12.73 -16.21 44.06
C ILE A 129 12.37 -16.71 42.64
N PRO A 130 11.42 -17.66 42.42
CA PRO A 130 11.15 -18.16 41.07
C PRO A 130 10.37 -17.14 40.24
N ILE A 131 11.10 -16.15 39.72
CA ILE A 131 10.78 -15.53 38.44
C ILE A 131 11.19 -16.59 37.42
N VAL A 132 10.29 -16.94 36.50
CA VAL A 132 10.67 -17.67 35.28
C VAL A 132 11.59 -16.74 34.52
N GLU A 133 12.89 -16.83 34.81
CA GLU A 133 13.96 -16.19 34.06
C GLU A 133 13.92 -16.80 32.66
N LEU A 134 13.27 -16.08 31.75
CA LEU A 134 13.45 -16.28 30.33
C LEU A 134 14.97 -16.18 30.08
N PRO A 135 15.61 -17.18 29.45
CA PRO A 135 17.06 -17.23 29.35
C PRO A 135 17.61 -15.93 28.76
N SER A 136 18.44 -15.24 29.55
CA SER A 136 19.14 -14.00 29.21
C SER A 136 20.14 -14.13 28.04
N ASP A 137 20.24 -15.33 27.45
CA ASP A 137 21.19 -15.71 26.41
C ASP A 137 20.52 -16.04 25.06
N ILE A 138 19.28 -15.57 24.81
CA ILE A 138 18.84 -15.38 23.42
C ILE A 138 19.65 -14.21 22.87
N THR A 139 20.85 -14.54 22.42
CA THR A 139 21.68 -13.76 21.51
C THR A 139 20.78 -12.93 20.61
N SER A 140 20.96 -11.60 20.66
CA SER A 140 20.16 -10.60 19.95
C SER A 140 19.83 -11.09 18.54
N TRP A 141 18.68 -11.70 18.34
CA TRP A 141 18.36 -12.29 17.06
C TRP A 141 18.41 -11.17 16.03
N LYS A 142 19.02 -11.42 14.88
CA LYS A 142 19.12 -10.45 13.80
C LYS A 142 18.59 -11.06 12.51
N PRO A 143 17.92 -10.26 11.68
CA PRO A 143 17.58 -10.68 10.33
C PRO A 143 18.83 -11.14 9.59
N PHE A 144 18.72 -12.25 8.85
CA PHE A 144 19.84 -12.86 8.16
C PHE A 144 20.55 -11.88 7.21
N GLY A 145 19.81 -11.01 6.51
CA GLY A 145 20.40 -9.98 5.66
C GLY A 145 21.31 -9.00 6.43
N VAL A 146 20.99 -8.65 7.68
CA VAL A 146 21.86 -7.80 8.52
C VAL A 146 23.15 -8.53 8.90
N ILE A 147 23.07 -9.83 9.17
CA ILE A 147 24.25 -10.65 9.47
C ILE A 147 25.19 -10.71 8.24
N GLN A 148 24.63 -10.86 7.05
CA GLN A 148 25.40 -10.93 5.80
C GLN A 148 26.16 -9.64 5.46
N MET A 149 25.70 -8.48 5.91
CA MET A 149 26.41 -7.21 5.72
C MET A 149 27.71 -7.13 6.54
N GLY A 150 27.87 -7.98 7.55
CA GLY A 150 29.05 -8.01 8.41
C GLY A 150 29.12 -6.80 9.36
N ALA A 151 30.34 -6.49 9.80
CA ALA A 151 30.58 -5.32 10.63
C ALA A 151 30.68 -4.05 9.77
N SER A 152 30.04 -2.98 10.23
CA SER A 152 30.16 -1.69 9.54
C SER A 152 31.59 -1.17 9.58
N LYS A 153 31.99 -0.56 8.47
CA LYS A 153 33.30 0.06 8.26
C LYS A 153 33.34 1.50 8.77
N TYR A 154 32.20 2.06 9.17
CA TYR A 154 32.05 3.48 9.47
C TYR A 154 31.79 3.69 10.96
N ALA A 155 32.54 4.62 11.56
CA ALA A 155 32.33 5.05 12.92
C ALA A 155 31.79 6.49 12.91
N ALA A 156 30.67 6.70 13.60
CA ALA A 156 30.17 8.05 13.81
C ALA A 156 31.10 8.84 14.76
N PRO A 157 31.30 10.15 14.52
CA PRO A 157 32.02 11.01 15.45
C PRO A 157 31.33 11.03 16.83
N LYS A 158 32.11 10.83 17.91
CA LYS A 158 31.57 10.79 19.29
C LYS A 158 30.90 12.09 19.73
N GLU A 159 31.31 13.21 19.15
CA GLU A 159 30.82 14.55 19.45
C GLU A 159 29.41 14.79 18.89
N HIS A 160 28.96 13.97 17.94
CA HIS A 160 27.67 14.14 17.28
C HIS A 160 26.54 13.53 18.12
N THR A 161 26.00 14.35 19.02
CA THR A 161 24.99 13.97 20.02
C THR A 161 23.70 14.77 19.92
N GLU A 162 23.63 15.75 19.03
CA GLU A 162 22.45 16.58 18.81
C GLU A 162 21.29 15.75 18.26
N THR A 163 20.10 16.08 18.75
CA THR A 163 18.81 15.50 18.38
C THR A 163 17.95 16.56 17.68
N PHE A 164 16.94 16.13 16.93
CA PHE A 164 16.12 17.00 16.09
C PHE A 164 14.65 16.63 16.23
N SER A 165 13.75 17.61 16.41
CA SER A 165 12.31 17.31 16.42
C SER A 165 11.82 16.92 15.02
N TRP A 166 10.70 16.21 14.97
CA TRP A 166 10.05 15.85 13.70
C TRP A 166 9.77 17.08 12.84
N GLU A 167 9.18 18.13 13.42
CA GLU A 167 8.82 19.36 12.71
C GLU A 167 10.04 20.07 12.15
N PHE A 168 11.15 20.08 12.89
CA PHE A 168 12.40 20.66 12.42
C PHE A 168 12.92 19.91 11.19
N LEU A 169 12.96 18.58 11.24
CA LEU A 169 13.41 17.77 10.11
C LEU A 169 12.48 17.96 8.91
N GLN A 170 11.18 17.92 9.11
CA GLN A 170 10.19 18.11 8.05
C GLN A 170 10.26 19.52 7.44
N LEU A 171 10.47 20.57 8.24
CA LEU A 171 10.61 21.94 7.74
C LEU A 171 11.95 22.16 7.00
N THR A 172 13.02 21.51 7.47
CA THR A 172 14.38 21.73 6.95
C THR A 172 14.68 20.87 5.72
N LEU A 173 14.22 19.61 5.73
CA LEU A 173 14.46 18.63 4.68
C LEU A 173 13.29 18.51 3.70
N GLY A 174 12.08 18.86 4.15
CA GLY A 174 10.86 18.77 3.34
C GLY A 174 10.46 17.32 3.06
N GLY A 175 9.81 17.13 1.91
CA GLY A 175 9.38 15.83 1.41
C GLY A 175 8.03 15.35 1.95
N LYS A 176 7.47 14.37 1.26
CA LYS A 176 6.24 13.69 1.63
C LYS A 176 6.58 12.27 2.04
N GLN A 177 5.85 11.75 3.01
CA GLN A 177 5.99 10.35 3.39
C GLN A 177 5.49 9.48 2.23
N TRP A 178 6.38 8.64 1.69
CA TRP A 178 6.07 7.73 0.59
C TRP A 178 5.68 6.34 1.09
N CYS A 179 6.43 5.82 2.06
CA CYS A 179 6.10 4.61 2.80
C CYS A 179 6.45 4.79 4.28
N SER A 180 6.22 3.76 5.11
CA SER A 180 6.46 3.88 6.55
C SER A 180 7.90 4.30 6.86
N GLY A 181 8.05 5.48 7.45
CA GLY A 181 9.33 6.09 7.79
C GLY A 181 10.14 6.67 6.62
N PHE A 182 9.74 6.51 5.35
CA PHE A 182 10.48 7.04 4.19
C PHE A 182 9.89 8.37 3.72
N TYR A 183 10.73 9.39 3.65
CA TYR A 183 10.34 10.71 3.16
C TYR A 183 11.12 11.03 1.90
N TRP A 184 10.41 11.50 0.87
CA TRP A 184 10.99 11.79 -0.44
C TRP A 184 10.45 13.12 -1.00
N THR A 185 11.28 13.83 -1.75
CA THR A 185 10.94 15.13 -2.34
C THR A 185 11.41 15.25 -3.79
N THR A 186 10.60 15.90 -4.62
CA THR A 186 11.02 16.31 -5.97
C THR A 186 11.67 17.69 -5.98
N GLU A 187 11.43 18.51 -4.95
CA GLU A 187 11.66 19.96 -4.97
C GLU A 187 13.00 20.39 -4.34
N HIS A 188 13.66 19.54 -3.55
CA HIS A 188 14.81 19.96 -2.73
C HIS A 188 16.08 19.14 -3.01
N PRO A 189 17.11 19.74 -3.67
CA PRO A 189 18.34 19.05 -4.01
C PRO A 189 19.35 18.94 -2.85
N HIS A 190 19.01 19.42 -1.65
CA HIS A 190 19.95 19.48 -0.52
C HIS A 190 20.23 18.12 0.12
N LEU A 191 19.40 17.11 -0.15
CA LEU A 191 19.61 15.75 0.30
C LEU A 191 20.25 14.89 -0.79
N PRO A 192 21.31 14.12 -0.49
CA PRO A 192 21.75 13.05 -1.37
C PRO A 192 20.56 12.11 -1.63
N GLY A 193 20.23 11.87 -2.90
CA GLY A 193 19.10 10.99 -3.25
C GLY A 193 17.70 11.55 -2.95
N ARG A 194 17.58 12.84 -2.58
CA ARG A 194 16.28 13.52 -2.34
C ARG A 194 15.36 12.82 -1.33
N SER A 195 15.93 12.05 -0.41
CA SER A 195 15.17 11.25 0.53
C SER A 195 15.86 11.13 1.88
N TYR A 196 15.11 10.70 2.88
CA TYR A 196 15.62 10.39 4.22
C TYR A 196 14.64 9.45 4.95
N TRP A 197 15.14 8.82 6.00
CA TRP A 197 14.39 7.93 6.87
C TRP A 197 14.18 8.55 8.24
N LEU A 198 12.94 8.49 8.74
CA LEU A 198 12.58 8.75 10.13
C LEU A 198 12.02 7.45 10.72
N LEU A 199 12.72 6.88 11.70
CA LEU A 199 12.36 5.60 12.30
C LEU A 199 12.04 5.77 13.78
N GLU A 200 11.00 5.08 14.24
CA GLU A 200 10.64 5.01 15.65
C GLU A 200 11.33 3.83 16.31
N GLY A 201 12.39 4.08 17.08
CA GLY A 201 13.19 3.02 17.70
C GLY A 201 12.40 2.13 18.67
N GLU A 202 11.25 2.60 19.18
CA GLU A 202 10.35 1.79 20.01
C GLU A 202 9.64 0.67 19.23
N TYR A 203 9.37 0.90 17.95
CA TYR A 203 8.64 -0.01 17.06
C TYR A 203 9.53 -0.64 15.99
N GLU A 204 10.83 -0.33 15.99
CA GLU A 204 11.82 -0.85 15.07
C GLU A 204 12.97 -1.57 15.82
N PRO A 205 12.70 -2.75 16.42
CA PRO A 205 13.66 -3.44 17.30
C PRO A 205 14.96 -3.88 16.59
N PHE A 206 14.94 -3.96 15.26
CA PHE A 206 16.08 -4.37 14.43
C PHE A 206 16.75 -3.21 13.69
N ALA A 207 16.30 -1.97 13.92
CA ALA A 207 16.97 -0.80 13.39
C ALA A 207 18.39 -0.67 13.99
N PRO A 208 19.28 0.11 13.34
CA PRO A 208 20.60 0.39 13.89
C PRO A 208 20.51 0.89 15.35
N GLN A 209 21.16 0.20 16.29
CA GLN A 209 21.12 0.58 17.71
C GLN A 209 22.14 1.67 18.04
N LYS A 210 23.19 1.78 17.22
CA LYS A 210 24.20 2.84 17.31
C LYS A 210 24.48 3.42 15.93
N PRO A 211 24.81 4.72 15.84
CA PRO A 211 25.24 5.31 14.59
C PRO A 211 26.37 4.53 13.94
N GLY A 212 26.27 4.34 12.63
CA GLY A 212 27.18 3.53 11.84
C GLY A 212 26.84 2.03 11.77
N GLN A 213 25.94 1.48 12.58
CA GLN A 213 25.61 0.04 12.51
C GLN A 213 24.65 -0.27 11.35
N HIS A 214 24.74 -1.46 10.76
CA HIS A 214 23.69 -1.98 9.89
C HIS A 214 22.43 -2.32 10.69
N GLY A 215 21.28 -2.35 10.02
CA GLY A 215 20.03 -2.79 10.63
C GLY A 215 18.97 -3.13 9.59
N ALA A 216 17.75 -3.34 10.06
CA ALA A 216 16.58 -3.48 9.22
C ALA A 216 15.40 -2.79 9.89
N LYS A 217 14.53 -2.19 9.09
CA LYS A 217 13.22 -1.75 9.56
C LYS A 217 12.15 -2.74 9.07
N MET A 218 10.96 -2.65 9.65
CA MET A 218 9.82 -3.42 9.23
C MET A 218 8.87 -2.59 8.38
N THR A 219 8.14 -3.26 7.50
CA THR A 219 6.95 -2.69 6.87
C THR A 219 5.90 -3.76 6.65
N ALA A 220 4.63 -3.41 6.76
CA ALA A 220 3.55 -4.33 6.46
C ALA A 220 3.23 -4.37 4.96
N VAL A 221 3.31 -3.22 4.30
CA VAL A 221 2.87 -3.02 2.92
C VAL A 221 3.87 -2.12 2.19
N PHE A 222 4.02 -2.33 0.89
CA PHE A 222 4.81 -1.46 0.03
C PHE A 222 3.89 -0.56 -0.76
N ASN A 223 4.29 0.70 -0.94
CA ASN A 223 3.57 1.55 -1.85
C ASN A 223 3.90 1.12 -3.30
N THR A 224 2.91 0.55 -3.98
CA THR A 224 2.98 0.10 -5.37
C THR A 224 2.31 1.08 -6.34
N SER A 225 1.87 2.26 -5.87
CA SER A 225 1.23 3.26 -6.72
C SER A 225 2.19 3.66 -7.84
N SER A 226 1.75 3.53 -9.08
CA SER A 226 2.50 3.91 -10.28
C SER A 226 2.19 5.37 -10.68
N GLU A 227 2.12 6.28 -9.71
CA GLU A 227 1.89 7.69 -10.04
C GLU A 227 3.16 8.26 -10.67
N ASP A 228 3.05 9.30 -11.52
CA ASP A 228 4.17 9.77 -12.35
C ASP A 228 5.40 10.30 -11.56
N ASP A 229 5.32 10.36 -10.22
CA ASP A 229 6.35 10.87 -9.30
C ASP A 229 6.76 9.81 -8.24
N ASP A 230 7.16 8.61 -8.67
CA ASP A 230 7.65 7.58 -7.77
C ASP A 230 9.16 7.73 -7.44
N PRO A 231 9.61 7.43 -6.21
CA PRO A 231 11.03 7.36 -5.90
C PRO A 231 11.70 6.24 -6.71
N SER A 232 12.79 6.58 -7.37
CA SER A 232 13.62 5.64 -8.10
C SER A 232 14.55 4.87 -7.16
N LEU A 233 15.15 3.78 -7.63
CA LEU A 233 16.15 3.03 -6.87
C LEU A 233 17.28 3.92 -6.32
N LYS A 234 17.66 4.98 -7.05
CA LYS A 234 18.71 5.92 -6.60
C LYS A 234 18.30 6.73 -5.38
N ASP A 235 17.00 6.96 -5.21
CA ASP A 235 16.47 7.69 -4.06
C ASP A 235 16.50 6.82 -2.78
N PHE A 236 16.74 5.50 -2.87
CA PHE A 236 16.97 4.63 -1.69
C PHE A 236 18.46 4.48 -1.34
N MET A 237 19.34 5.17 -2.09
CA MET A 237 20.79 5.07 -1.94
C MET A 237 21.34 6.30 -1.25
N ASN A 238 22.20 6.08 -0.27
CA ASN A 238 22.84 7.13 0.52
C ASN A 238 21.84 8.12 1.16
N SER A 239 20.71 7.61 1.63
CA SER A 239 19.69 8.37 2.34
C SER A 239 20.09 8.55 3.81
N PRO A 240 20.00 9.76 4.38
CA PRO A 240 20.16 9.98 5.82
C PRO A 240 19.12 9.19 6.61
N VAL A 241 19.55 8.58 7.72
CA VAL A 241 18.65 7.89 8.66
C VAL A 241 18.65 8.61 10.00
N PHE A 242 17.45 8.93 10.48
CA PHE A 242 17.22 9.47 11.80
C PHE A 242 16.33 8.52 12.60
N ILE A 243 16.69 8.29 13.86
CA ILE A 243 15.96 7.35 14.73
C ILE A 243 15.61 8.06 16.02
N CYS A 244 14.33 7.99 16.39
CA CYS A 244 13.84 8.43 17.69
C CYS A 244 14.08 7.34 18.72
N ALA A 245 14.70 7.67 19.86
CA ALA A 245 14.88 6.70 20.93
C ALA A 245 13.55 6.46 21.67
N LYS A 246 13.40 5.28 22.28
CA LYS A 246 12.19 4.91 23.00
C LYS A 246 11.80 5.96 24.05
N GLY A 247 10.54 6.44 23.97
CA GLY A 247 9.98 7.44 24.90
C GLY A 247 10.56 8.85 24.73
N GLN A 248 11.21 9.14 23.62
CA GLN A 248 11.64 10.49 23.24
C GLN A 248 10.77 11.02 22.09
N ASP A 249 10.82 12.33 21.86
CA ASP A 249 10.14 13.02 20.75
C ASP A 249 11.17 13.64 19.77
N GLU A 250 12.45 13.31 19.93
CA GLU A 250 13.52 13.85 19.10
C GLU A 250 14.34 12.72 18.46
N TYR A 251 14.66 12.93 17.19
CA TYR A 251 15.40 12.00 16.36
C TYR A 251 16.89 12.34 16.38
N ARG A 252 17.71 11.30 16.49
CA ARG A 252 19.16 11.41 16.33
C ARG A 252 19.56 10.97 14.93
N TYR A 253 20.58 11.61 14.34
CA TYR A 253 21.16 11.17 13.08
C TYR A 253 22.06 9.93 13.28
N PHE A 254 21.80 8.86 12.53
CA PHE A 254 22.51 7.58 12.63
C PHE A 254 23.52 7.34 11.51
N GLY A 255 23.55 8.22 10.50
CA GLY A 255 24.43 8.11 9.35
C GLY A 255 23.65 8.02 8.04
N THR A 256 24.36 7.62 7.00
CA THR A 256 23.87 7.52 5.64
C THR A 256 23.76 6.04 5.26
N TYR A 257 22.60 5.65 4.72
CA TYR A 257 22.26 4.26 4.48
C TYR A 257 21.78 4.03 3.06
N SER A 258 21.92 2.80 2.59
CA SER A 258 21.40 2.35 1.31
C SER A 258 20.59 1.08 1.48
N GLN A 259 19.50 0.97 0.71
CA GLN A 259 18.76 -0.28 0.57
C GLN A 259 19.25 -1.01 -0.69
N THR A 260 20.39 -1.68 -0.60
CA THR A 260 21.01 -2.41 -1.73
C THR A 260 20.35 -3.75 -2.04
N ARG A 261 19.54 -4.26 -1.10
CA ARG A 261 18.94 -5.60 -1.15
C ARG A 261 17.42 -5.49 -1.23
N TYR A 262 16.81 -6.43 -1.93
CA TYR A 262 15.36 -6.60 -1.92
C TYR A 262 14.85 -6.91 -0.52
N SER A 263 13.59 -6.52 -0.29
CA SER A 263 12.92 -6.80 0.98
C SER A 263 12.62 -8.29 1.12
N ASP A 264 12.79 -8.81 2.33
CA ASP A 264 12.48 -10.21 2.65
C ASP A 264 11.18 -10.31 3.44
N ARG A 265 10.26 -11.19 3.04
CA ARG A 265 9.06 -11.47 3.82
C ARG A 265 9.43 -12.17 5.13
N ILE A 266 8.87 -11.70 6.24
CA ILE A 266 9.06 -12.32 7.55
C ILE A 266 8.15 -13.56 7.62
N GLY A 267 8.74 -14.74 7.82
CA GLY A 267 7.99 -15.98 8.02
C GLY A 267 7.26 -16.01 9.36
N TYR A 268 6.24 -16.88 9.47
CA TYR A 268 5.42 -17.03 10.67
C TYR A 268 6.23 -17.23 11.96
N ASP A 269 7.18 -18.17 11.95
CA ASP A 269 7.99 -18.51 13.12
C ASP A 269 8.79 -17.30 13.59
N THR A 270 9.54 -16.65 12.69
CA THR A 270 10.32 -15.46 12.99
C THR A 270 9.45 -14.31 13.51
N LEU A 271 8.29 -14.09 12.88
CA LEU A 271 7.35 -13.05 13.32
C LEU A 271 6.88 -13.31 14.75
N SER A 272 6.58 -14.57 15.07
CA SER A 272 6.04 -14.96 16.38
C SER A 272 7.10 -15.04 17.48
N THR A 273 8.34 -15.42 17.16
CA THR A 273 9.40 -15.63 18.15
C THR A 273 10.34 -14.45 18.34
N ALA A 274 10.61 -13.70 17.27
CA ALA A 274 11.63 -12.64 17.29
C ALA A 274 11.03 -11.23 17.37
N VAL A 275 9.83 -11.01 16.83
CA VAL A 275 9.19 -9.68 16.86
C VAL A 275 8.39 -9.53 18.16
N PRO A 276 8.66 -8.50 18.98
CA PRO A 276 7.91 -8.29 20.21
C PRO A 276 6.43 -7.99 19.94
N GLU A 277 5.54 -8.48 20.80
CA GLU A 277 4.09 -8.34 20.64
C GLU A 277 3.65 -6.87 20.56
N HIS A 278 4.25 -5.96 21.35
CA HIS A 278 3.88 -4.54 21.32
C HIS A 278 4.18 -3.89 19.96
N VAL A 279 5.17 -4.40 19.22
CA VAL A 279 5.49 -3.94 17.88
C VAL A 279 4.45 -4.44 16.88
N LEU A 280 4.04 -5.72 16.98
CA LEU A 280 2.96 -6.26 16.16
C LEU A 280 1.66 -5.49 16.38
N ARG A 281 1.38 -5.15 17.65
CA ARG A 281 0.20 -4.37 18.03
C ARG A 281 0.23 -2.96 17.44
N TYR A 282 1.38 -2.29 17.49
CA TYR A 282 1.56 -1.00 16.82
C TYR A 282 1.22 -1.10 15.32
N TRP A 283 1.76 -2.11 14.61
CA TRP A 283 1.43 -2.29 13.20
C TRP A 283 -0.05 -2.63 12.97
N ALA A 284 -0.66 -3.43 13.84
CA ALA A 284 -2.09 -3.73 13.78
C ALA A 284 -2.95 -2.46 13.93
N GLU A 285 -2.59 -1.58 14.87
CA GLU A 285 -3.25 -0.29 15.05
C GLU A 285 -3.12 0.59 13.79
N GLN A 286 -1.90 0.71 13.25
CA GLN A 286 -1.65 1.50 12.03
C GLN A 286 -2.43 0.98 10.81
N LEU A 287 -2.55 -0.35 10.66
CA LEU A 287 -3.28 -0.96 9.56
C LEU A 287 -4.79 -0.93 9.74
N ALA A 288 -5.28 -0.92 10.98
CA ALA A 288 -6.69 -0.79 11.30
C ALA A 288 -7.19 0.66 11.24
N ASP A 289 -6.31 1.66 11.34
CA ASP A 289 -6.69 3.09 11.31
C ASP A 289 -7.47 3.42 10.02
N LYS A 290 -8.65 4.03 10.20
CA LYS A 290 -9.52 4.48 9.10
C LYS A 290 -8.90 5.61 8.28
N LYS A 291 -7.93 6.33 8.84
CA LYS A 291 -7.19 7.42 8.18
C LYS A 291 -5.94 6.96 7.44
N ARG A 292 -5.70 5.64 7.39
CA ARG A 292 -4.57 5.09 6.63
C ARG A 292 -4.64 5.51 5.15
N PRO A 293 -3.50 5.59 4.46
CA PRO A 293 -3.48 5.91 3.04
C PRO A 293 -4.32 4.94 2.19
N SER A 294 -4.90 5.45 1.09
CA SER A 294 -5.73 4.66 0.17
C SER A 294 -4.99 3.47 -0.44
N TRP A 295 -3.70 3.61 -0.71
CA TRP A 295 -2.86 2.52 -1.21
C TRP A 295 -2.71 1.38 -0.19
N VAL A 296 -2.61 1.69 1.12
CA VAL A 296 -2.59 0.67 2.18
C VAL A 296 -3.92 -0.08 2.22
N THR A 297 -5.04 0.66 2.12
CA THR A 297 -6.38 0.07 2.05
C THR A 297 -6.52 -0.88 0.87
N LYS A 298 -5.99 -0.51 -0.31
CA LYS A 298 -5.98 -1.37 -1.49
C LYS A 298 -5.14 -2.64 -1.26
N GLU A 299 -3.93 -2.52 -0.74
CA GLU A 299 -3.06 -3.68 -0.47
C GLU A 299 -3.69 -4.64 0.56
N LEU A 300 -4.31 -4.12 1.63
CA LEU A 300 -5.04 -4.94 2.60
C LEU A 300 -6.24 -5.64 1.96
N ARG A 301 -6.96 -4.95 1.08
CA ARG A 301 -8.08 -5.52 0.32
C ARG A 301 -7.64 -6.69 -0.53
N ASP A 302 -6.61 -6.48 -1.34
CA ASP A 302 -6.09 -7.47 -2.27
C ASP A 302 -5.47 -8.66 -1.53
N HIS A 303 -4.94 -8.46 -0.32
CA HIS A 303 -4.42 -9.52 0.56
C HIS A 303 -5.52 -10.39 1.18
N PHE A 304 -6.51 -9.79 1.85
CA PHE A 304 -7.55 -10.53 2.57
C PHE A 304 -8.68 -11.04 1.67
N TRP A 305 -9.00 -10.31 0.61
CA TRP A 305 -10.05 -10.61 -0.35
C TRP A 305 -9.51 -10.42 -1.76
N PRO A 306 -8.66 -11.34 -2.24
CA PRO A 306 -8.04 -11.21 -3.54
C PRO A 306 -9.07 -11.08 -4.65
N GLN A 307 -8.76 -10.23 -5.64
CA GLN A 307 -9.62 -10.02 -6.78
C GLN A 307 -9.92 -11.35 -7.50
N PRO A 308 -11.19 -11.64 -7.82
CA PRO A 308 -11.55 -12.85 -8.53
C PRO A 308 -10.89 -12.89 -9.91
N LYS A 309 -10.35 -14.04 -10.28
CA LYS A 309 -9.70 -14.27 -11.56
C LYS A 309 -10.71 -14.73 -12.60
N TYR A 310 -10.55 -14.26 -13.83
CA TYR A 310 -11.38 -14.70 -14.93
C TYR A 310 -10.95 -16.08 -15.41
N ASP A 311 -11.80 -17.08 -15.14
CA ASP A 311 -11.60 -18.46 -15.57
C ASP A 311 -12.51 -18.85 -16.76
N GLY A 312 -13.13 -17.86 -17.41
CA GLY A 312 -14.04 -18.08 -18.53
C GLY A 312 -13.33 -18.34 -19.87
N PRO A 313 -14.10 -18.63 -20.95
CA PRO A 313 -13.52 -18.87 -22.26
C PRO A 313 -12.81 -17.62 -22.80
N ILE A 314 -11.65 -17.85 -23.43
CA ILE A 314 -10.85 -16.82 -24.11
C ILE A 314 -11.30 -16.75 -25.57
N PRO A 315 -11.37 -15.55 -26.20
CA PRO A 315 -11.59 -15.43 -27.64
C PRO A 315 -10.57 -16.29 -28.42
N VAL A 316 -11.04 -17.18 -29.29
CA VAL A 316 -10.15 -17.99 -30.12
C VAL A 316 -9.70 -17.10 -31.29
N SER A 317 -8.54 -16.48 -31.17
CA SER A 317 -7.95 -15.68 -32.25
C SER A 317 -7.75 -16.55 -33.50
N HIS A 318 -8.48 -16.21 -34.56
CA HIS A 318 -8.18 -16.57 -35.95
C HIS A 318 -8.09 -18.07 -36.29
N ARG A 319 -9.22 -18.79 -36.24
CA ARG A 319 -9.43 -19.85 -37.24
C ARG A 319 -10.56 -19.46 -38.17
N VAL A 320 -10.14 -19.00 -39.35
CA VAL A 320 -10.95 -18.70 -40.54
C VAL A 320 -11.54 -20.02 -41.06
N GLU A 321 -12.56 -20.52 -40.40
CA GLU A 321 -13.49 -21.46 -41.02
C GLU A 321 -14.88 -20.87 -40.80
N SER A 322 -15.39 -20.28 -41.87
CA SER A 322 -16.64 -19.53 -42.00
C SER A 322 -17.88 -20.39 -41.78
N ASN A 323 -17.95 -21.07 -40.63
CA ASN A 323 -19.11 -21.83 -40.21
C ASN A 323 -19.92 -20.96 -39.24
N GLU A 324 -21.25 -20.99 -39.38
CA GLU A 324 -22.22 -20.24 -38.56
C GLU A 324 -22.04 -20.45 -37.04
N ASP A 325 -21.29 -21.47 -36.64
CA ASP A 325 -20.90 -21.76 -35.25
C ASP A 325 -20.01 -20.69 -34.59
N GLY A 326 -19.28 -19.87 -35.36
CA GLY A 326 -18.41 -18.80 -34.84
C GLY A 326 -19.17 -17.72 -34.05
N ILE A 327 -20.37 -17.34 -34.52
CA ILE A 327 -21.23 -16.34 -33.86
C ILE A 327 -21.68 -16.84 -32.47
N SER A 328 -21.83 -18.15 -32.30
CA SER A 328 -22.20 -18.72 -31.00
C SER A 328 -21.06 -18.70 -29.99
N ALA A 329 -19.79 -18.80 -30.43
CA ALA A 329 -18.64 -18.79 -29.53
C ALA A 329 -18.43 -17.39 -28.93
N ASP A 330 -18.50 -16.34 -29.75
CA ASP A 330 -18.34 -14.96 -29.29
C ASP A 330 -19.43 -14.53 -28.32
N LYS A 331 -20.68 -14.96 -28.56
CA LYS A 331 -21.79 -14.73 -27.62
C LYS A 331 -21.55 -15.38 -26.25
N LYS A 332 -20.92 -16.56 -26.22
CA LYS A 332 -20.57 -17.25 -24.96
C LYS A 332 -19.46 -16.52 -24.22
N VAL A 333 -18.42 -16.06 -24.92
CA VAL A 333 -17.32 -15.26 -24.33
C VAL A 333 -17.86 -13.96 -23.77
N LEU A 334 -18.66 -13.21 -24.54
CA LEU A 334 -19.24 -11.95 -24.08
C LEU A 334 -20.16 -12.14 -22.87
N LYS A 335 -20.94 -13.23 -22.84
CA LYS A 335 -21.76 -13.56 -21.66
C LYS A 335 -20.90 -13.86 -20.44
N ALA A 336 -19.81 -14.61 -20.59
CA ALA A 336 -18.89 -14.91 -19.49
C ALA A 336 -18.16 -13.67 -18.98
N LEU A 337 -17.70 -12.79 -19.88
CA LEU A 337 -17.08 -11.52 -19.52
C LEU A 337 -18.04 -10.60 -18.76
N ARG A 338 -19.31 -10.51 -19.17
CA ARG A 338 -20.32 -9.73 -18.44
C ARG A 338 -20.59 -10.30 -17.05
N ALA A 339 -20.70 -11.62 -16.93
CA ALA A 339 -20.87 -12.27 -15.63
C ALA A 339 -19.66 -11.99 -14.72
N HIS A 340 -18.45 -12.07 -15.24
CA HIS A 340 -17.24 -11.74 -14.48
C HIS A 340 -17.18 -10.26 -14.10
N ALA A 341 -17.60 -9.35 -14.97
CA ALA A 341 -17.68 -7.93 -14.65
C ALA A 341 -18.64 -7.64 -13.49
N GLN A 342 -19.77 -8.36 -13.40
CA GLN A 342 -20.68 -8.27 -12.26
C GLN A 342 -20.03 -8.78 -10.97
N VAL A 343 -19.35 -9.93 -11.03
CA VAL A 343 -18.59 -10.48 -9.89
C VAL A 343 -17.50 -9.51 -9.41
N LEU A 344 -16.81 -8.82 -10.34
CA LEU A 344 -15.83 -7.79 -9.98
C LEU A 344 -16.46 -6.58 -9.30
N GLN A 345 -17.64 -6.15 -9.74
CA GLN A 345 -18.35 -5.04 -9.12
C GLN A 345 -18.79 -5.39 -7.70
N GLU A 346 -19.40 -6.56 -7.52
CA GLU A 346 -19.80 -7.06 -6.19
C GLU A 346 -18.59 -7.21 -5.27
N TRP A 347 -17.47 -7.74 -5.79
CA TRP A 347 -16.22 -7.84 -5.05
C TRP A 347 -15.69 -6.46 -4.62
N GLU A 348 -15.68 -5.46 -5.51
CA GLU A 348 -15.16 -4.12 -5.21
C GLU A 348 -15.93 -3.48 -4.04
N GLU A 349 -17.27 -3.57 -4.06
CA GLU A 349 -18.15 -3.02 -3.01
C GLU A 349 -17.99 -3.77 -1.68
N ASP A 350 -18.05 -5.10 -1.71
CA ASP A 350 -17.98 -5.96 -0.52
C ASP A 350 -16.60 -5.92 0.14
N SER A 351 -15.53 -6.01 -0.66
CA SER A 351 -14.16 -6.00 -0.15
C SER A 351 -13.79 -4.64 0.44
N LEU A 352 -14.26 -3.52 -0.14
CA LEU A 352 -14.05 -2.19 0.41
C LEU A 352 -14.75 -2.03 1.76
N LEU A 353 -16.00 -2.51 1.88
CA LEU A 353 -16.74 -2.50 3.15
C LEU A 353 -16.00 -3.32 4.21
N LYS A 354 -15.58 -4.55 3.88
CA LYS A 354 -14.88 -5.45 4.81
C LYS A 354 -13.54 -4.88 5.29
N VAL A 355 -12.75 -4.29 4.39
CA VAL A 355 -11.51 -3.61 4.74
C VAL A 355 -11.76 -2.41 5.66
N GLY A 356 -12.87 -1.68 5.47
CA GLY A 356 -13.28 -0.59 6.36
C GLY A 356 -13.69 -1.04 7.76
N LEU A 357 -14.00 -2.34 7.95
CA LEU A 357 -14.37 -2.96 9.21
C LEU A 357 -13.20 -3.66 9.91
N LEU A 358 -11.99 -3.64 9.34
CA LEU A 358 -10.81 -4.20 9.99
C LEU A 358 -10.56 -3.51 11.34
N THR A 359 -10.35 -4.33 12.36
CA THR A 359 -10.00 -3.89 13.71
C THR A 359 -8.57 -4.30 14.03
N GLU A 360 -7.96 -3.67 15.04
CA GLU A 360 -6.64 -4.05 15.55
C GLU A 360 -6.59 -5.55 15.90
N ASP A 361 -7.61 -6.06 16.60
CA ASP A 361 -7.69 -7.49 16.97
C ASP A 361 -7.75 -8.41 15.75
N THR A 362 -8.47 -8.02 14.70
CA THR A 362 -8.53 -8.78 13.43
C THR A 362 -7.16 -8.86 12.77
N ILE A 363 -6.41 -7.76 12.75
CA ILE A 363 -5.06 -7.73 12.19
C ILE A 363 -4.08 -8.51 13.06
N MET A 364 -4.19 -8.39 14.39
CA MET A 364 -3.38 -9.18 15.33
C MET A 364 -3.61 -10.68 15.15
N ALA A 365 -4.86 -11.11 14.99
CA ALA A 365 -5.17 -12.50 14.68
C ALA A 365 -4.52 -12.94 13.37
N ALA A 366 -4.56 -12.10 12.32
CA ALA A 366 -3.93 -12.41 11.04
C ALA A 366 -2.38 -12.57 11.14
N PHE A 367 -1.70 -11.82 12.03
CA PHE A 367 -0.28 -12.05 12.30
C PHE A 367 -0.02 -13.42 12.94
N GLN A 368 -0.97 -13.93 13.72
CA GLN A 368 -0.89 -15.22 14.41
C GLN A 368 -1.36 -16.41 13.56
N THR A 369 -2.03 -16.18 12.44
CA THR A 369 -2.48 -17.22 11.51
C THR A 369 -1.27 -17.80 10.75
N PRO A 370 -1.06 -19.13 10.72
CA PRO A 370 0.01 -19.77 9.96
C PRO A 370 -0.04 -19.51 8.44
N ASP A 371 1.10 -19.64 7.74
CA ASP A 371 1.20 -19.33 6.31
C ASP A 371 0.36 -20.26 5.40
N LEU A 372 0.06 -21.47 5.86
CA LEU A 372 -0.69 -22.50 5.12
C LEU A 372 -2.13 -22.68 5.63
N ASP A 373 -2.60 -21.77 6.48
CA ASP A 373 -3.98 -21.83 6.94
C ASP A 373 -4.97 -21.42 5.83
N THR A 374 -6.25 -21.73 6.04
CA THR A 374 -7.34 -21.38 5.14
C THR A 374 -7.58 -19.87 5.14
N GLU A 375 -7.46 -19.23 6.30
CA GLU A 375 -7.52 -17.78 6.43
C GLU A 375 -6.16 -17.16 6.09
N PRO A 376 -6.12 -16.06 5.32
CA PRO A 376 -4.85 -15.47 4.90
C PRO A 376 -4.14 -14.80 6.08
N GLY A 377 -3.01 -15.38 6.49
CA GLY A 377 -2.12 -14.75 7.46
C GLY A 377 -1.47 -13.48 6.90
N LEU A 378 -1.29 -12.48 7.75
CA LEU A 378 -0.58 -11.24 7.41
C LEU A 378 0.88 -11.35 7.84
N ARG A 379 1.80 -10.85 7.01
CA ARG A 379 3.24 -10.83 7.32
C ARG A 379 3.81 -9.45 7.09
N LEU A 380 4.82 -9.15 7.88
CA LEU A 380 5.67 -7.99 7.71
C LEU A 380 6.84 -8.35 6.78
N TRP A 381 7.60 -7.33 6.37
CA TRP A 381 8.77 -7.44 5.52
C TRP A 381 9.96 -6.73 6.15
N TRP A 382 11.16 -7.28 5.94
CA TRP A 382 12.42 -6.63 6.26
C TRP A 382 12.83 -5.68 5.15
N GLU A 383 13.05 -4.42 5.52
CA GLU A 383 13.73 -3.43 4.68
C GLU A 383 15.12 -3.16 5.26
N TYR A 384 16.14 -3.64 4.54
CA TYR A 384 17.51 -3.67 5.01
C TYR A 384 18.21 -2.32 4.88
N LEU A 385 18.80 -1.86 5.97
CA LEU A 385 19.51 -0.59 6.06
C LEU A 385 21.02 -0.86 6.15
N GLU A 386 21.71 -0.78 5.01
CA GLU A 386 23.17 -0.89 4.94
C GLU A 386 23.82 0.47 5.21
N CYS A 387 24.59 0.62 6.30
CA CYS A 387 25.34 1.85 6.54
C CYS A 387 26.45 2.02 5.50
N THR A 388 26.35 3.07 4.68
CA THR A 388 27.33 3.41 3.64
C THR A 388 28.23 4.59 4.03
N GLY A 389 27.92 5.28 5.13
CA GLY A 389 28.77 6.34 5.64
C GLY A 389 28.13 7.17 6.75
N TYR A 390 28.78 8.29 7.06
CA TYR A 390 28.29 9.29 7.99
C TYR A 390 28.61 10.68 7.42
N ASP A 391 27.57 11.45 7.05
CA ASP A 391 27.77 12.78 6.49
C ASP A 391 27.85 13.84 7.62
N SER A 392 29.08 14.13 8.05
CA SER A 392 29.33 15.17 9.05
C SER A 392 28.89 16.55 8.58
N LYS A 393 28.94 16.85 7.28
CA LYS A 393 28.55 18.18 6.76
C LYS A 393 27.05 18.39 6.87
N LEU A 394 26.26 17.36 6.56
CA LEU A 394 24.81 17.38 6.77
C LEU A 394 24.49 17.60 8.25
N TYR A 395 25.11 16.81 9.14
CA TYR A 395 24.91 16.94 10.58
C TYR A 395 25.24 18.35 11.10
N ASP A 396 26.38 18.91 10.70
CA ASP A 396 26.81 20.25 11.10
C ASP A 396 25.87 21.33 10.57
N ALA A 397 25.40 21.19 9.32
CA ALA A 397 24.43 22.08 8.73
C ALA A 397 23.11 22.08 9.51
N LEU A 398 22.57 20.90 9.84
CA LEU A 398 21.34 20.77 10.64
C LEU A 398 21.51 21.39 12.03
N THR A 399 22.63 21.10 12.70
CA THR A 399 22.93 21.65 14.03
C THR A 399 23.03 23.17 14.00
N LYS A 400 23.68 23.73 12.97
CA LYS A 400 23.78 25.19 12.78
C LYS A 400 22.42 25.82 12.51
N THR A 401 21.59 25.21 11.67
CA THR A 401 20.24 25.70 11.36
C THR A 401 19.35 25.67 12.60
N LYS A 402 19.38 24.59 13.39
CA LYS A 402 18.65 24.48 14.68
C LYS A 402 19.04 25.58 15.66
N LYS A 403 20.33 25.88 15.77
CA LYS A 403 20.84 26.97 16.64
C LYS A 403 20.38 28.35 16.15
N ALA A 404 20.39 28.58 14.84
CA ALA A 404 19.95 29.84 14.25
C ALA A 404 18.43 30.07 14.39
N SER A 405 17.62 29.02 14.22
CA SER A 405 16.17 29.11 14.43
C SER A 405 15.83 29.42 15.89
N HIS A 406 16.51 28.77 16.84
CA HIS A 406 16.32 29.04 18.26
C HIS A 406 16.66 30.50 18.64
N LEU A 407 17.79 31.03 18.12
CA LEU A 407 18.18 32.41 18.37
C LEU A 407 17.18 33.43 17.80
N SER A 408 16.60 33.12 16.63
CA SER A 408 15.60 33.96 15.98
C SER A 408 14.30 34.03 16.80
N THR A 409 13.85 32.89 17.34
CA THR A 409 12.68 32.81 18.23
C THR A 409 12.90 33.57 19.53
N MET A 410 14.08 33.48 20.15
CA MET A 410 14.39 34.23 21.38
C MET A 410 14.41 35.74 21.14
N THR A 411 14.95 36.19 20.01
CA THR A 411 15.00 37.62 19.66
C THR A 411 13.60 38.17 19.39
N ALA A 412 12.74 37.40 18.70
CA ALA A 412 11.35 37.78 18.48
C ALA A 412 10.54 37.86 19.79
N ALA A 413 10.78 36.94 20.73
CA ALA A 413 10.14 36.97 22.04
C ALA A 413 10.58 38.18 22.89
N ALA A 414 11.88 38.51 22.90
CA ALA A 414 12.41 39.66 23.65
C ALA A 414 11.89 41.01 23.13
N ASN A 415 11.67 41.14 21.82
CA ASN A 415 11.13 42.38 21.23
C ASN A 415 9.64 42.58 21.54
N ASN A 416 8.88 41.51 21.75
CA ASN A 416 7.46 41.61 22.12
C ASN A 416 7.24 41.96 23.60
N ASP A 417 8.21 41.71 24.48
CA ASP A 417 8.10 42.00 25.92
C ASP A 417 8.49 43.46 26.28
N SER A 418 9.07 44.20 25.33
CA SER A 418 9.53 45.60 25.54
C SER A 418 8.56 46.67 25.05
N THR A 419 7.38 46.29 24.52
CA THR A 419 6.34 47.24 24.03
C THR A 419 5.09 47.30 24.90
N GLY A 420 5.22 46.96 26.20
CA GLY A 420 4.23 47.27 27.24
C GLY A 420 4.13 48.77 27.56
N VAL A 421 3.82 49.61 26.57
CA VAL A 421 3.29 50.96 26.79
C VAL A 421 1.83 50.93 26.37
N THR A 422 0.96 51.02 27.37
CA THR A 422 -0.49 51.17 27.27
C THR A 422 -0.83 52.34 26.34
N GLN A 423 -1.32 52.04 25.14
CA GLN A 423 -2.06 52.99 24.34
C GLN A 423 -3.44 52.40 24.05
N GLU A 424 -4.39 52.80 24.87
CA GLU A 424 -5.82 52.67 24.56
C GLU A 424 -6.09 53.36 23.23
N SER A 425 -6.43 52.58 22.20
CA SER A 425 -7.18 53.12 21.07
C SER A 425 -8.22 52.11 20.62
N ASN A 426 -9.47 52.54 20.78
CA ASN A 426 -10.68 52.00 20.18
C ASN A 426 -10.49 51.82 18.67
N ILE A 427 -10.43 50.59 18.18
CA ILE A 427 -10.98 50.23 16.86
C ILE A 427 -11.59 48.82 16.96
N ALA A 428 -12.90 48.78 16.76
CA ALA A 428 -13.67 47.57 16.57
C ALA A 428 -13.17 46.82 15.32
N ASN A 429 -12.69 45.59 15.49
CA ASN A 429 -12.62 44.62 14.42
C ASN A 429 -12.98 43.22 14.95
N LYS A 430 -14.00 42.64 14.33
CA LYS A 430 -14.52 41.28 14.54
C LYS A 430 -13.41 40.24 14.35
N PRO A 431 -13.23 39.27 15.26
CA PRO A 431 -12.35 38.14 15.00
C PRO A 431 -13.05 37.08 14.13
N LEU A 432 -12.36 36.68 13.05
CA LEU A 432 -12.62 35.43 12.34
C LEU A 432 -12.19 34.26 13.23
N ASN A 433 -13.10 33.28 13.33
CA ASN A 433 -13.00 32.08 14.12
C ASN A 433 -12.10 31.07 13.37
N VAL A 434 -10.89 30.80 13.87
CA VAL A 434 -10.06 29.67 13.40
C VAL A 434 -9.99 28.64 14.52
N LYS A 435 -10.76 27.57 14.34
CA LYS A 435 -10.79 26.36 15.16
C LYS A 435 -9.42 25.66 15.06
N LYS A 436 -8.69 25.58 16.18
CA LYS A 436 -7.58 24.64 16.36
C LYS A 436 -8.12 23.39 17.06
N GLU A 437 -8.30 22.32 16.30
CA GLU A 437 -8.36 20.93 16.76
C GLU A 437 -7.04 20.28 16.25
N GLY A 438 -6.29 19.44 16.96
CA GLY A 438 -6.47 18.83 18.27
C GLY A 438 -5.11 18.60 18.94
N LYS A 439 -5.19 18.55 20.27
CA LYS A 439 -4.11 18.33 21.23
C LYS A 439 -4.16 16.86 21.61
N VAL A 440 -3.13 16.08 21.28
CA VAL A 440 -2.97 14.71 21.80
C VAL A 440 -2.57 14.84 23.27
N ALA A 441 -3.45 14.39 24.16
CA ALA A 441 -3.23 14.39 25.58
C ALA A 441 -2.59 13.06 25.99
N SER A 442 -1.35 13.12 26.48
CA SER A 442 -0.80 12.08 27.33
C SER A 442 -1.49 12.17 28.70
N ARG A 443 -2.10 11.06 29.14
CA ARG A 443 -2.52 10.93 30.54
C ARG A 443 -2.47 9.47 30.98
N GLY A 444 -1.40 9.15 31.70
CA GLY A 444 -1.41 8.01 32.62
C GLY A 444 -2.29 8.33 33.83
N GLN A 445 -3.12 7.37 34.24
CA GLN A 445 -3.29 6.97 35.65
C GLN A 445 -4.25 5.78 35.81
N LYS A 446 -3.71 4.74 36.45
CA LYS A 446 -4.26 3.91 37.53
C LYS A 446 -5.65 3.26 37.35
N THR A 447 -5.58 1.94 37.29
CA THR A 447 -6.64 0.94 37.48
C THR A 447 -7.44 1.13 38.79
N PRO A 448 -8.72 0.73 38.76
CA PRO A 448 -9.33 0.03 39.86
C PRO A 448 -9.82 -1.37 39.45
N THR A 449 -9.58 -2.33 40.35
CA THR A 449 -9.99 -3.73 40.32
C THR A 449 -11.51 -3.90 40.09
N PRO A 450 -11.96 -4.83 39.22
CA PRO A 450 -13.38 -5.11 39.06
C PRO A 450 -13.89 -6.13 40.10
N SER A 451 -15.10 -5.90 40.61
CA SER A 451 -15.92 -6.89 41.33
C SER A 451 -16.92 -7.56 40.37
N PRO A 452 -17.37 -8.80 40.66
CA PRO A 452 -17.95 -9.71 39.67
C PRO A 452 -19.47 -9.56 39.53
N VAL A 453 -19.98 -9.64 38.29
CA VAL A 453 -21.42 -9.61 37.94
C VAL A 453 -21.62 -10.61 36.77
N PRO A 454 -22.78 -11.27 36.60
CA PRO A 454 -22.90 -12.73 36.62
C PRO A 454 -23.04 -13.33 35.22
N VAL A 455 -22.79 -14.63 35.14
CA VAL A 455 -22.96 -15.47 33.95
C VAL A 455 -24.44 -15.51 33.51
N PRO A 456 -24.76 -15.19 32.24
CA PRO A 456 -26.00 -15.60 31.62
C PRO A 456 -25.84 -16.94 30.89
N SER A 457 -26.89 -17.73 31.01
CA SER A 457 -27.07 -19.10 30.57
C SER A 457 -26.86 -19.32 29.07
N LYS A 458 -26.32 -20.52 28.76
CA LYS A 458 -26.23 -21.11 27.43
C LYS A 458 -27.61 -21.15 26.76
N ASN A 459 -27.73 -20.56 25.58
CA ASN A 459 -28.71 -20.97 24.57
C ASN A 459 -27.94 -21.60 23.41
N THR A 460 -28.15 -22.90 23.26
CA THR A 460 -27.70 -23.72 22.14
C THR A 460 -28.92 -23.90 21.25
N GLY A 461 -28.84 -23.43 20.01
CA GLY A 461 -29.94 -23.51 19.06
C GLY A 461 -29.83 -22.38 18.05
N ASP A 462 -28.96 -22.57 17.07
CA ASP A 462 -29.05 -22.06 15.68
C ASP A 462 -27.66 -22.14 15.02
N LEU A 463 -27.22 -23.37 14.75
CA LEU A 463 -26.05 -23.67 13.91
C LEU A 463 -26.19 -25.10 13.35
N GLU A 464 -27.36 -25.41 12.79
CA GLU A 464 -27.65 -26.70 12.16
C GLU A 464 -28.45 -26.56 10.86
N LEU A 465 -28.07 -25.58 10.02
CA LEU A 465 -28.62 -25.44 8.66
C LEU A 465 -27.57 -25.25 7.55
N ALA A 466 -26.26 -25.28 7.87
CA ALA A 466 -25.18 -25.09 6.90
C ALA A 466 -24.30 -26.33 6.66
N ARG A 467 -24.73 -27.53 7.11
CA ARG A 467 -23.98 -28.79 6.94
C ARG A 467 -24.63 -29.82 6.00
N GLN A 468 -25.64 -29.42 5.24
CA GLN A 468 -26.41 -30.33 4.40
C GLN A 468 -26.48 -29.88 2.94
N MET A 469 -25.35 -29.50 2.31
CA MET A 469 -25.27 -29.33 0.84
C MET A 469 -23.90 -29.66 0.20
N HIS A 470 -23.01 -30.40 0.87
CA HIS A 470 -21.81 -30.96 0.23
C HIS A 470 -21.76 -32.48 0.38
N ASP A 471 -22.69 -33.18 -0.28
CA ASP A 471 -22.56 -34.62 -0.45
C ASP A 471 -23.23 -35.12 -1.74
N THR A 472 -22.77 -34.63 -2.89
CA THR A 472 -22.93 -35.31 -4.17
C THR A 472 -21.81 -34.87 -5.11
N SER A 473 -20.72 -35.65 -5.22
CA SER A 473 -19.98 -35.94 -6.46
C SER A 473 -18.55 -36.44 -6.17
N THR A 474 -18.42 -37.72 -5.85
CA THR A 474 -17.16 -38.46 -6.03
C THR A 474 -17.47 -39.76 -6.78
N LYS A 475 -17.60 -39.65 -8.10
CA LYS A 475 -17.55 -40.82 -8.98
C LYS A 475 -16.13 -41.37 -8.97
N SER A 476 -15.96 -42.56 -8.40
CA SER A 476 -14.71 -43.31 -8.42
C SER A 476 -14.30 -43.66 -9.85
N LEU A 477 -13.07 -43.29 -10.23
CA LEU A 477 -12.40 -43.86 -11.40
C LEU A 477 -11.91 -45.28 -11.06
N PRO A 478 -12.05 -46.26 -11.98
CA PRO A 478 -11.55 -47.61 -11.77
C PRO A 478 -10.02 -47.66 -11.87
N PRO A 479 -9.34 -48.59 -11.16
CA PRO A 479 -7.90 -48.68 -11.16
C PRO A 479 -7.35 -49.20 -12.50
N LYS A 480 -6.35 -48.49 -13.04
CA LYS A 480 -5.55 -48.94 -14.19
C LYS A 480 -4.77 -50.20 -13.81
N ARG A 481 -5.03 -51.30 -14.53
CA ARG A 481 -4.20 -52.51 -14.50
C ARG A 481 -2.83 -52.23 -15.13
N LEU A 482 -1.75 -52.55 -14.42
CA LEU A 482 -0.41 -52.66 -14.97
C LEU A 482 -0.28 -53.99 -15.75
N PRO A 483 0.46 -54.00 -16.89
CA PRO A 483 0.71 -55.23 -17.63
C PRO A 483 1.81 -56.08 -16.97
N PRO A 484 1.70 -57.43 -17.02
CA PRO A 484 2.78 -58.32 -16.60
C PRO A 484 3.68 -58.61 -17.81
N HIS A 485 5.01 -58.57 -17.64
CA HIS A 485 6.05 -59.30 -18.39
C HIS A 485 7.41 -58.66 -18.03
N ALA A 486 8.52 -59.35 -17.87
CA ALA A 486 8.82 -60.76 -17.73
C ALA A 486 10.23 -60.83 -17.11
N ARG A 487 10.46 -61.82 -16.24
CA ARG A 487 11.81 -62.28 -15.91
C ARG A 487 12.50 -62.78 -17.18
N LYS A 488 13.72 -62.32 -17.43
CA LYS A 488 14.86 -63.14 -17.80
C LYS A 488 16.12 -62.52 -17.22
#